data_AF-A0A090SND2-F1
#
_entry.id   AF-A0A090SND2-F1
#
_cell.length_a   1.000
_cell.length_b   1.000
_cell.length_c   1.000
_cell.angle_alpha   90.00
_cell.angle_beta   90.00
_cell.angle_gamma   90.00
#
_symmetry.space_group_name_H-M   'P 1'
#
loop_
_entity.id
_entity.type
_entity.pdbx_description
1 polymer ?
#
loop_
_entity_poly.entity_id
_entity_poly.type
_entity_poly.pdbx_seq_one_letter_code
_entity_poly.pdbx_strand_id
1 'polypeptide(L)'
;MMEAEVKKFGSLFGETVDWSVVKTHAMEVLEKHSKDIKALCYLIRALTEESGLDGFKSGLELLVATLEQFGAELYPRRKRGRDGAVEWINHQLLSLAPSCRKRLNPGSCSRLASMR
;
A
#
# COMPACT_ATOMS: atom_id res chain seq x y z
N MET A 1 -15.62 -5.46 -1.14
CA MET A 1 -15.88 -4.03 -1.42
C MET A 1 -14.63 -3.29 -1.90
N MET A 2 -13.51 -3.30 -1.17
CA MET A 2 -12.26 -2.63 -1.61
C MET A 2 -11.72 -3.09 -2.98
N GLU A 3 -11.80 -4.38 -3.31
CA GLU A 3 -11.35 -4.89 -4.62
C GLU A 3 -12.15 -4.32 -5.79
N ALA A 4 -13.44 -4.01 -5.59
CA ALA A 4 -14.28 -3.44 -6.63
C ALA A 4 -13.82 -2.01 -6.96
N GLU A 5 -13.46 -1.23 -5.94
CA GLU A 5 -12.88 0.10 -6.13
C GLU A 5 -11.52 0.02 -6.82
N VAL A 6 -10.62 -0.87 -6.37
CA VAL A 6 -9.30 -1.03 -6.99
C VAL A 6 -9.41 -1.51 -8.45
N LYS A 7 -10.44 -2.25 -8.84
CA LYS A 7 -10.68 -2.65 -10.24
C LYS A 7 -11.05 -1.49 -11.16
N LYS A 8 -11.54 -0.37 -10.63
CA LYS A 8 -11.75 0.86 -11.42
C LYS A 8 -10.41 1.47 -11.86
N PHE A 9 -9.32 1.14 -11.15
CA PHE A 9 -7.98 1.53 -11.55
C PHE A 9 -7.63 0.86 -12.89
N GLY A 10 -7.45 1.67 -13.94
CA GLY A 10 -7.24 1.18 -15.30
C GLY A 10 -8.54 0.90 -16.08
N SER A 11 -9.70 1.29 -15.55
CA SER A 11 -10.97 1.28 -16.27
C SER A 11 -10.88 2.19 -17.50
N LEU A 12 -11.21 1.64 -18.67
CA LEU A 12 -11.27 2.39 -19.94
C LEU A 12 -12.43 3.38 -19.97
N PHE A 13 -13.35 3.28 -19.00
CA PHE A 13 -14.57 4.08 -18.92
C PHE A 13 -14.43 5.36 -18.08
N GLY A 14 -13.19 5.73 -17.70
CA GLY A 14 -12.91 6.98 -16.99
C GLY A 14 -13.34 6.99 -15.52
N GLU A 15 -13.59 5.82 -14.94
CA GLU A 15 -13.91 5.70 -13.52
C GLU A 15 -12.69 6.01 -12.65
N THR A 16 -12.88 6.85 -11.63
CA THR A 16 -11.85 7.15 -10.63
C THR A 16 -12.04 6.28 -9.40
N VAL A 17 -10.94 5.79 -8.84
CA VAL A 17 -10.95 5.03 -7.58
C VAL A 17 -11.22 5.97 -6.42
N ASP A 18 -12.17 5.62 -5.55
CA ASP A 18 -12.32 6.29 -4.25
C ASP A 18 -11.39 5.64 -3.22
N TRP A 19 -10.25 6.28 -2.99
CA TRP A 19 -9.23 5.78 -2.06
C TRP A 19 -9.67 5.86 -0.59
N SER A 20 -10.63 6.71 -0.23
CA SER A 20 -11.18 6.76 1.13
C SER A 20 -12.00 5.50 1.44
N VAL A 21 -12.79 5.05 0.46
CA VAL A 21 -13.53 3.77 0.53
C VAL A 21 -12.57 2.59 0.59
N VAL A 22 -11.52 2.58 -0.24
CA VAL A 22 -10.46 1.54 -0.20
C VAL A 22 -9.81 1.48 1.18
N LYS A 23 -9.40 2.62 1.75
CA LYS A 23 -8.81 2.71 3.09
C LYS A 23 -9.73 2.12 4.15
N THR A 24 -10.99 2.57 4.18
CA THR A 24 -11.98 2.16 5.18
C THR A 24 -12.18 0.65 5.19
N HIS A 25 -12.40 0.05 4.01
CA HIS A 25 -12.62 -1.39 3.91
C HIS A 25 -11.35 -2.21 4.11
N ALA A 26 -10.17 -1.69 3.72
CA ALA A 26 -8.92 -2.37 4.00
C ALA A 26 -8.65 -2.45 5.51
N MET A 27 -8.86 -1.36 6.25
CA MET A 27 -8.77 -1.36 7.71
C MET A 27 -9.78 -2.31 8.34
N GLU A 28 -11.04 -2.29 7.89
CA GLU A 28 -12.08 -3.21 8.38
C GLU A 28 -11.67 -4.68 8.20
N VAL A 29 -11.13 -5.04 7.04
CA VAL A 29 -10.60 -6.39 6.80
C VAL A 29 -9.46 -6.72 7.77
N LEU A 30 -8.48 -5.82 7.90
CA LEU A 30 -7.29 -6.04 8.72
C LEU A 30 -7.60 -6.13 10.22
N GLU A 31 -8.59 -5.38 10.69
CA GLU A 31 -8.97 -5.35 12.10
C GLU A 31 -9.92 -6.50 12.47
N LYS A 32 -10.93 -6.77 11.63
CA LYS A 32 -12.07 -7.62 12.01
C LYS A 32 -12.09 -8.99 11.37
N HIS A 33 -11.40 -9.17 10.24
CA HIS A 33 -11.61 -10.37 9.41
C HIS A 33 -10.33 -11.18 9.16
N SER A 34 -9.23 -10.54 8.73
CA SER A 34 -8.03 -11.24 8.29
C SER A 34 -6.80 -10.35 8.30
N LYS A 35 -5.66 -10.89 8.74
CA LYS A 35 -4.35 -10.28 8.51
C LYS A 35 -3.88 -10.61 7.09
N ASP A 36 -4.40 -9.85 6.14
CA ASP A 36 -4.26 -10.10 4.70
C ASP A 36 -3.27 -9.13 4.03
N ILE A 37 -2.25 -9.66 3.37
CA ILE A 37 -1.21 -8.89 2.68
C ILE A 37 -1.79 -8.04 1.55
N LYS A 38 -2.81 -8.53 0.82
CA LYS A 38 -3.45 -7.78 -0.25
C LYS A 38 -4.20 -6.58 0.30
N ALA A 39 -4.90 -6.76 1.43
CA ALA A 39 -5.55 -5.65 2.13
C ALA A 39 -4.54 -4.60 2.62
N LEU A 40 -3.40 -5.04 3.15
CA LEU A 40 -2.28 -4.14 3.51
C LEU A 40 -1.77 -3.37 2.30
N CYS A 41 -1.51 -4.02 1.17
CA CYS A 41 -1.06 -3.36 -0.05
C CYS A 41 -2.05 -2.27 -0.51
N TYR A 42 -3.36 -2.54 -0.45
CA TYR A 42 -4.39 -1.55 -0.77
C TYR A 42 -4.43 -0.38 0.21
N LEU A 43 -4.25 -0.67 1.50
CA LEU A 43 -4.16 0.36 2.53
C LEU A 43 -2.96 1.29 2.29
N ILE A 44 -1.78 0.73 2.00
CA ILE A 44 -0.56 1.52 1.68
C ILE A 44 -0.82 2.47 0.53
N ARG A 45 -1.45 1.97 -0.54
CA ARG A 45 -1.77 2.79 -1.72
C ARG A 45 -2.75 3.92 -1.39
N ALA A 46 -3.78 3.64 -0.59
CA ALA A 46 -4.76 4.63 -0.17
C ALA A 46 -4.16 5.70 0.76
N LEU A 47 -3.31 5.30 1.71
CA LEU A 47 -2.56 6.24 2.57
C LEU A 47 -1.63 7.12 1.74
N THR A 48 -1.02 6.56 0.69
CA THR A 48 -0.16 7.32 -0.22
C THR A 48 -0.93 8.38 -1.02
N GLU A 49 -2.20 8.13 -1.37
CA GLU A 49 -3.06 9.16 -2.00
C GLU A 49 -3.43 10.26 -1.03
N GLU A 50 -3.76 9.88 0.21
CA GLU A 50 -4.20 10.81 1.23
C GLU A 50 -3.07 11.70 1.74
N SER A 51 -1.87 11.14 1.94
CA SER A 51 -0.76 11.80 2.65
C SER A 51 0.57 11.76 1.90
N GLY A 52 0.58 11.37 0.63
CA GLY A 52 1.79 11.35 -0.20
C GLY A 52 2.86 10.42 0.37
N LEU A 53 4.12 10.90 0.38
CA LEU A 53 5.27 10.12 0.84
C LEU A 53 5.19 9.74 2.32
N ASP A 54 4.58 10.57 3.17
CA ASP A 54 4.43 10.25 4.59
C ASP A 54 3.44 9.09 4.78
N GLY A 55 2.33 9.12 4.03
CA GLY A 55 1.38 7.99 4.01
C GLY A 55 2.00 6.71 3.48
N PHE A 56 2.86 6.82 2.46
CA PHE A 56 3.61 5.69 1.94
C PHE A 56 4.56 5.09 2.98
N LYS A 57 5.36 5.94 3.64
CA LYS A 57 6.28 5.53 4.70
C LYS A 57 5.55 4.82 5.83
N SER A 58 4.49 5.42 6.37
CA SER A 58 3.68 4.82 7.44
C SER A 58 3.07 3.48 7.01
N GLY A 59 2.65 3.37 5.75
CA GLY A 59 2.15 2.12 5.18
C GLY A 59 3.22 1.02 5.11
N LEU A 60 4.45 1.36 4.73
CA LEU A 60 5.56 0.40 4.70
C LEU A 60 5.95 -0.06 6.11
N GLU A 61 6.00 0.87 7.07
CA GLU A 61 6.26 0.55 8.48
C GLU A 61 5.20 -0.45 9.00
N LEU A 62 3.93 -0.23 8.67
CA LEU A 62 2.85 -1.17 9.01
C LEU A 62 3.03 -2.54 8.34
N LEU A 63 3.43 -2.58 7.06
CA LEU A 63 3.68 -3.84 6.35
C LEU A 63 4.82 -4.62 6.99
N VAL A 64 5.94 -3.97 7.30
CA VAL A 64 7.10 -4.58 7.96
C VAL A 64 6.69 -5.14 9.32
N ALA A 65 6.07 -4.32 10.17
CA ALA A 65 5.60 -4.76 11.48
C ALA A 65 4.64 -5.97 11.39
N THR A 66 3.76 -5.97 10.39
CA THR A 66 2.83 -7.09 10.16
C THR A 66 3.56 -8.36 9.70
N LEU A 67 4.55 -8.24 8.81
CA LEU A 67 5.38 -9.36 8.36
C LEU A 67 6.22 -9.94 9.50
N GLU A 68 6.80 -9.09 10.35
CA GLU A 68 7.57 -9.51 11.51
C GLU A 68 6.69 -10.19 12.56
N GLN A 69 5.50 -9.66 12.81
CA GLN A 69 4.59 -10.20 13.83
C GLN A 69 3.89 -11.49 13.40
N PHE A 70 3.44 -11.59 12.15
CA PHE A 70 2.57 -12.70 11.71
C PHE A 70 3.22 -13.61 10.66
N GLY A 71 4.19 -13.13 9.87
CA GLY A 71 4.98 -13.92 8.93
C GLY A 71 4.23 -14.96 8.10
N ALA A 72 4.38 -16.24 8.45
CA ALA A 72 3.76 -17.36 7.74
C ALA A 72 2.24 -17.46 7.96
N GLU A 73 1.70 -16.89 9.04
CA GLU A 73 0.28 -16.95 9.37
C GLU A 73 -0.58 -15.96 8.57
N LEU A 74 0.07 -15.02 7.87
CA LEU A 74 -0.61 -14.05 7.02
C LEU A 74 -1.38 -14.70 5.88
N TYR A 75 -2.48 -14.07 5.51
CA TYR A 75 -3.24 -14.42 4.33
C TYR A 75 -2.78 -13.60 3.13
N PRO A 76 -2.85 -14.13 1.90
CA PRO A 76 -3.12 -15.52 1.57
C PRO A 76 -1.97 -16.45 2.00
N ARG A 77 -2.26 -17.67 2.47
CA ARG A 77 -1.21 -18.66 2.84
C ARG A 77 -0.39 -19.14 1.65
N ARG A 78 -0.97 -19.12 0.44
CA ARG A 78 -0.28 -19.56 -0.78
C ARG A 78 0.67 -18.48 -1.27
N LYS A 79 1.93 -18.87 -1.52
CA LYS A 79 3.00 -17.99 -2.01
C LYS A 79 2.56 -17.13 -3.21
N ARG A 80 1.98 -17.75 -4.24
CA ARG A 80 1.52 -17.05 -5.46
C ARG A 80 0.56 -15.88 -5.17
N GLY A 81 -0.29 -16.00 -4.15
CA GLY A 81 -1.20 -14.92 -3.76
C GLY A 81 -0.47 -13.76 -3.09
N ARG A 82 0.55 -14.07 -2.27
CA ARG A 82 1.42 -13.06 -1.65
C ARG A 82 2.25 -12.33 -2.70
N ASP A 83 2.89 -13.10 -3.60
CA ASP A 83 3.69 -12.56 -4.70
C ASP A 83 2.85 -11.61 -5.56
N GLY A 84 1.61 -11.98 -5.90
CA GLY A 84 0.71 -11.12 -6.67
C GLY A 84 0.31 -9.82 -5.97
N ALA A 85 0.16 -9.83 -4.64
CA ALA A 85 -0.12 -8.62 -3.86
C ALA A 85 1.09 -7.67 -3.83
N VAL A 86 2.29 -8.23 -3.62
CA VAL A 86 3.55 -7.47 -3.62
C VAL A 86 3.85 -6.90 -5.00
N GLU A 87 3.65 -7.68 -6.07
CA GLU A 87 3.84 -7.22 -7.44
C GLU A 87 2.87 -6.07 -7.78
N TRP A 88 1.61 -6.20 -7.34
CA TRP A 88 0.62 -5.15 -7.55
C TRP A 88 1.06 -3.83 -6.91
N ILE A 89 1.46 -3.82 -5.63
CA ILE A 89 1.90 -2.57 -4.98
C ILE A 89 3.17 -2.03 -5.63
N ASN A 90 4.11 -2.89 -6.04
CA ASN A 90 5.33 -2.47 -6.73
C ASN A 90 5.00 -1.70 -8.04
N HIS A 91 4.08 -2.23 -8.85
CA HIS A 91 3.59 -1.54 -10.04
C HIS A 91 2.92 -0.20 -9.73
N GLN A 92 2.14 -0.13 -8.65
CA GLN A 92 1.50 1.13 -8.25
C GLN A 92 2.52 2.19 -7.86
N LEU A 93 3.59 1.81 -7.14
CA LEU A 93 4.63 2.75 -6.72
C LEU A 93 5.42 3.31 -7.90
N LEU A 94 5.71 2.48 -8.89
CA LEU A 94 6.35 2.93 -10.13
C LEU A 94 5.50 3.98 -10.86
N SER A 95 4.18 3.85 -10.83
CA SER A 95 3.26 4.85 -11.42
C SER A 95 3.27 6.20 -10.68
N LEU A 96 3.62 6.21 -9.39
CA LEU A 96 3.67 7.40 -8.55
C LEU A 96 5.02 8.11 -8.59
N ALA A 97 6.07 7.44 -9.07
CA ALA A 97 7.42 7.98 -9.15
C ALA A 97 7.54 9.34 -9.90
N PRO A 98 6.82 9.59 -11.01
CA PRO A 98 6.84 10.90 -11.68
C PRO A 98 6.28 12.02 -10.80
N SER A 99 5.27 11.71 -9.99
CA SER A 99 4.57 12.66 -9.10
C SER A 99 5.35 12.93 -7.81
N CYS A 100 6.09 11.94 -7.30
CA CYS A 100 6.95 12.10 -6.12
C CYS A 100 8.19 12.96 -6.39
N ARG A 101 8.68 13.04 -7.64
CA ARG A 101 9.84 13.87 -8.01
C ARG A 101 9.63 15.37 -7.79
N LYS A 102 8.39 15.86 -7.87
CA LYS A 102 8.09 17.31 -7.71
C LYS A 102 7.99 17.77 -6.25
N ARG A 103 7.95 16.84 -5.29
CA ARG A 103 7.77 17.13 -3.85
C ARG A 103 8.94 16.67 -2.98
N LEU A 104 10.01 16.16 -3.59
CA LEU A 104 11.27 15.90 -2.89
C LEU A 104 12.04 17.22 -2.75
N ASN A 105 11.91 17.86 -1.59
CA ASN A 105 12.91 18.84 -1.18
C ASN A 105 14.25 18.09 -1.03
N PRO A 106 15.35 18.53 -1.68
CA PRO A 106 16.64 17.85 -1.60
C PRO A 106 17.23 17.76 -0.17
N GLY A 107 16.64 18.47 0.80
CA GLY A 107 17.06 18.44 2.21
C GLY A 107 16.55 17.27 3.06
N SER A 108 15.59 16.46 2.58
CA SER A 108 14.96 15.41 3.41
C SER A 108 15.68 14.06 3.39
N CYS A 109 16.74 13.91 2.58
CA CYS A 109 17.43 12.63 2.35
C CYS A 109 18.76 12.48 3.11
N SER A 110 18.97 13.20 4.22
CA SER A 110 20.25 13.19 4.96
C SER A 110 20.22 12.47 6.32
N ARG A 111 19.16 11.73 6.68
CA ARG A 111 19.06 11.15 8.04
C ARG A 111 18.94 9.62 8.18
N LEU A 112 19.19 8.85 7.12
CA LEU A 112 19.21 7.38 7.22
C LEU A 112 20.56 6.72 6.88
N ALA A 113 21.63 7.49 6.70
CA ALA A 113 22.99 6.96 6.48
C ALA A 113 23.91 7.02 7.72
N SER A 114 23.37 7.25 8.92
CA SER A 114 24.18 7.26 10.15
C SER A 114 23.46 6.62 11.32
N MET A 115 23.23 5.31 11.22
CA MET A 115 23.17 4.42 12.37
C MET A 115 23.96 3.17 11.98
N ARG A 116 25.25 3.18 12.36
CA ARG A 116 26.04 1.97 12.57
C ARG A 116 25.70 1.42 13.96
#